data_AF-A0A958V7B7-F1
#
_entry.id   AF-A0A958V7B7-F1
#
_cell.length_a   1.000
_cell.length_b   1.000
_cell.length_c   1.000
_cell.angle_alpha   90.00
_cell.angle_beta   90.00
_cell.angle_gamma   90.00
#
_symmetry.space_group_name_H-M   'P 1'
#
loop_
_entity.id
_entity.type
_entity.pdbx_description
1 polymer ?
#
loop_
_entity_poly.entity_id
_entity_poly.type
_entity_poly.pdbx_seq_one_letter_code
_entity_poly.pdbx_strand_id
1 'polypeptide(L)'
;MPVNIATSIDISKEEEDFLRGYFPEESFEIKKSVFTPGVDSTFLILNFVVSAVAGGVLYDLFKGGILKLYQSYKNRPGRELTITIKYKDKFYRIKGNEVSKMSEDGSYVPVDEVNEIFIDMENDSEF
;
A
#
# COMPACT_ATOMS: atom_id res chain seq x y z
N MET A 1 -4.72 2.43 -17.64
CA MET A 1 -3.30 2.11 -17.36
C MET A 1 -3.27 1.29 -16.07
N PRO A 2 -2.46 0.23 -15.97
CA PRO A 2 -2.39 -0.60 -14.77
C PRO A 2 -1.87 0.22 -13.56
N VAL A 3 -2.33 -0.13 -12.36
CA VAL A 3 -1.85 0.50 -11.13
C VAL A 3 -0.45 -0.01 -10.83
N ASN A 4 0.51 0.89 -10.64
CA ASN A 4 1.89 0.51 -10.35
C ASN A 4 2.04 0.20 -8.85
N ILE A 5 2.59 -0.97 -8.55
CA ILE A 5 2.96 -1.43 -7.22
C ILE A 5 4.47 -1.59 -7.20
N ALA A 6 5.20 -0.74 -6.48
CA ALA A 6 6.64 -0.90 -6.33
C ALA A 6 6.97 -1.63 -5.02
N THR A 7 7.68 -2.76 -5.10
CA THR A 7 8.10 -3.57 -3.94
C THR A 7 9.56 -3.29 -3.54
N SER A 8 10.03 -3.73 -2.37
CA SER A 8 11.49 -3.83 -2.11
C SER A 8 12.14 -4.93 -2.96
N ILE A 9 13.47 -4.92 -3.09
CA ILE A 9 14.21 -5.94 -3.85
C ILE A 9 14.25 -7.30 -3.12
N ASP A 10 14.16 -7.28 -1.79
CA ASP A 10 14.32 -8.45 -0.91
C ASP A 10 13.01 -9.19 -0.57
N ILE A 11 11.96 -9.04 -1.38
CA ILE A 11 10.71 -9.78 -1.16
C ILE A 11 10.92 -11.28 -1.38
N SER A 12 10.41 -12.12 -0.49
CA SER A 12 10.47 -13.58 -0.67
C SER A 12 9.49 -14.04 -1.77
N LYS A 13 9.73 -15.22 -2.35
CA LYS A 13 8.84 -15.80 -3.36
C LYS A 13 7.40 -15.93 -2.83
N GLU A 14 7.24 -16.30 -1.56
CA GLU A 14 5.92 -16.37 -0.91
C GLU A 14 5.21 -15.01 -0.85
N GLU A 15 5.96 -13.92 -0.67
CA GLU A 15 5.40 -12.56 -0.67
C GLU A 15 5.05 -12.12 -2.09
N GLU A 16 5.86 -12.48 -3.08
CA GLU A 16 5.56 -12.24 -4.49
C GLU A 16 4.32 -13.01 -4.95
N ASP A 17 4.23 -14.31 -4.61
CA ASP A 17 3.07 -15.16 -4.92
C ASP A 17 1.81 -14.65 -4.20
N PHE A 18 1.95 -14.20 -2.95
CA PHE A 18 0.88 -13.53 -2.22
C PHE A 18 0.41 -12.26 -2.95
N LEU A 19 1.33 -11.37 -3.34
CA LEU A 19 1.00 -10.13 -4.05
C LEU A 19 0.32 -10.42 -5.38
N ARG A 20 0.85 -11.35 -6.18
CA ARG A 20 0.26 -11.76 -7.46
C ARG A 20 -1.14 -12.38 -7.30
N GLY A 21 -1.40 -13.04 -6.17
CA GLY A 21 -2.72 -13.58 -5.83
C GLY A 21 -3.78 -12.51 -5.54
N TYR A 22 -3.38 -11.34 -5.03
CA TYR A 22 -4.30 -10.23 -4.70
C TYR A 22 -4.35 -9.13 -5.75
N PHE A 23 -3.27 -8.97 -6.53
CA PHE A 23 -3.10 -7.94 -7.53
C PHE A 23 -2.83 -8.59 -8.89
N PRO A 24 -3.87 -8.94 -9.67
CA PRO A 24 -3.70 -9.62 -10.94
C PRO A 24 -2.94 -8.73 -11.94
N GLU A 25 -2.00 -9.33 -12.69
CA GLU A 25 -1.09 -8.62 -13.60
C GLU A 25 -1.81 -7.82 -14.70
N GLU A 26 -3.01 -8.23 -15.07
CA GLU A 26 -3.86 -7.53 -16.05
C GLU A 26 -4.26 -6.12 -15.58
N SER A 27 -4.28 -5.91 -14.27
CA SER A 27 -4.76 -4.70 -13.61
C SER A 27 -3.66 -3.95 -12.84
N PHE A 28 -2.63 -4.67 -12.40
CA PHE A 28 -1.56 -4.15 -11.54
C PHE A 28 -0.19 -4.54 -12.08
N GLU A 29 0.72 -3.58 -12.12
CA GLU A 29 2.11 -3.80 -12.51
C GLU A 29 3.00 -3.82 -11.26
N ILE A 30 3.48 -5.01 -10.88
CA ILE A 30 4.37 -5.19 -9.73
C ILE A 30 5.83 -5.00 -10.17
N LYS A 31 6.45 -3.91 -9.73
CA LYS A 31 7.84 -3.55 -10.02
C LYS A 31 8.70 -3.73 -8.77
N LYS A 32 9.81 -4.46 -8.85
CA LYS A 32 10.80 -4.49 -7.77
C LYS A 32 11.60 -3.17 -7.81
N SER A 33 11.49 -2.37 -6.76
CA SER A 33 12.27 -1.15 -6.57
C SER A 33 13.55 -1.49 -5.79
N VAL A 34 14.66 -0.87 -6.17
CA VAL A 34 16.00 -1.03 -5.54
C VAL A 34 16.06 -0.27 -4.20
N PHE A 35 14.99 -0.31 -3.40
CA PHE A 35 14.98 0.31 -2.09
C PHE A 35 15.59 -0.66 -1.09
N THR A 36 16.85 -0.40 -0.72
CA THR A 36 17.58 -1.11 0.33
C THR A 36 17.53 -0.22 1.58
N PRO A 37 16.57 -0.40 2.51
CA PRO A 37 16.67 0.26 3.81
C PRO A 37 17.91 -0.33 4.51
N GLY A 38 18.80 0.54 4.97
CA GLY A 38 20.00 0.12 5.67
C GLY A 38 19.64 -0.74 6.88
N VAL A 39 20.03 -2.01 6.82
CA VAL A 39 20.37 -2.91 7.93
C VAL A 39 19.20 -3.33 8.86
N ASP A 40 19.00 -4.65 8.93
CA ASP A 40 18.35 -5.45 9.99
C ASP A 40 16.84 -5.67 10.07
N SER A 41 16.03 -5.38 9.03
CA SER A 41 14.74 -6.08 8.93
C SER A 41 14.27 -6.22 7.48
N THR A 42 13.74 -7.40 7.13
CA THR A 42 13.14 -7.66 5.81
C THR A 42 11.80 -6.93 5.75
N PHE A 43 11.82 -5.64 5.43
CA PHE A 43 10.61 -4.84 5.26
C PHE A 43 10.02 -5.09 3.88
N LEU A 44 8.77 -5.56 3.85
CA LEU A 44 7.98 -5.50 2.62
C LEU A 44 7.53 -4.06 2.44
N ILE A 45 8.14 -3.34 1.51
CA ILE A 45 7.77 -1.95 1.19
C ILE A 45 6.95 -1.97 -0.08
N LEU A 46 5.69 -1.54 -0.03
CA LEU A 46 4.81 -1.46 -1.18
C LEU A 46 4.45 0.00 -1.44
N ASN A 47 4.82 0.55 -2.59
CA ASN A 47 4.42 1.88 -3.01
C ASN A 47 3.37 1.79 -4.11
N PHE A 48 2.18 2.29 -3.83
CA PHE A 48 1.08 2.33 -4.78
C PHE A 48 0.93 3.75 -5.32
N VAL A 49 1.04 3.92 -6.64
CA VAL A 49 0.73 5.18 -7.31
C VAL A 49 -0.63 5.05 -7.97
N VAL A 50 -1.63 5.61 -7.30
CA VAL A 50 -3.04 5.52 -7.67
C VAL A 50 -3.42 6.85 -8.34
N SER A 51 -3.12 6.99 -9.63
CA SER A 51 -3.32 8.24 -10.38
C SER A 51 -4.76 8.45 -10.86
N ALA A 52 -5.51 7.37 -11.08
CA ALA A 52 -6.87 7.40 -11.60
C ALA A 52 -7.60 6.10 -11.28
N VAL A 53 -7.70 5.74 -10.01
CA VAL A 53 -8.72 4.76 -9.63
C VAL A 53 -10.04 5.52 -9.56
N ALA A 54 -10.61 5.76 -10.74
CA ALA A 54 -12.03 6.03 -10.88
C ALA A 54 -12.75 4.80 -10.33
N GLY A 55 -13.77 5.00 -9.48
CA GLY A 55 -14.42 3.93 -8.73
C GLY A 55 -14.84 2.70 -9.55
N GLY A 56 -15.10 1.60 -8.84
CA GLY A 56 -15.50 0.32 -9.44
C GLY A 56 -14.55 -0.82 -9.07
N VAL A 57 -14.58 -1.90 -9.85
CA VAL A 57 -13.96 -3.20 -9.52
C VAL A 57 -12.46 -3.10 -9.17
N LEU A 58 -11.71 -2.22 -9.84
CA LEU A 58 -10.28 -2.02 -9.55
C LEU A 58 -10.02 -1.39 -8.18
N TYR A 59 -10.89 -0.48 -7.75
CA TYR A 59 -10.83 0.11 -6.41
C TYR A 59 -11.11 -0.94 -5.33
N ASP A 60 -12.16 -1.75 -5.53
CA ASP A 60 -12.54 -2.80 -4.58
C ASP A 60 -11.43 -3.86 -4.43
N LEU A 61 -10.80 -4.24 -5.54
CA LEU A 61 -9.64 -5.14 -5.54
C LEU A 61 -8.45 -4.52 -4.80
N PHE A 62 -8.16 -3.24 -5.06
CA PHE A 62 -7.10 -2.52 -4.37
C PHE A 62 -7.34 -2.44 -2.86
N LYS A 63 -8.50 -1.91 -2.45
CA LYS A 63 -8.94 -1.81 -1.04
C LYS A 63 -8.89 -3.16 -0.35
N GLY A 64 -9.46 -4.20 -0.97
CA GLY A 64 -9.44 -5.56 -0.45
C GLY A 64 -8.02 -6.13 -0.31
N GLY A 65 -7.15 -5.90 -1.29
CA GLY A 65 -5.75 -6.34 -1.26
C GLY A 65 -4.95 -5.70 -0.11
N ILE A 66 -5.08 -4.38 0.07
CA ILE A 66 -4.41 -3.66 1.17
C ILE A 66 -4.93 -4.11 2.54
N LEU A 67 -6.24 -4.26 2.70
CA LEU A 67 -6.83 -4.72 3.97
C LEU A 67 -6.36 -6.13 4.32
N LYS A 68 -6.30 -7.05 3.35
CA LYS A 68 -5.80 -8.41 3.56
C LYS A 68 -4.30 -8.46 3.84
N LEU A 69 -3.50 -7.63 3.16
CA LEU A 69 -2.07 -7.46 3.46
C LEU A 69 -1.88 -7.00 4.91
N TYR A 70 -2.57 -5.93 5.30
CA TYR A 70 -2.50 -5.37 6.64
C TYR A 70 -2.86 -6.41 7.70
N GLN A 71 -3.98 -7.13 7.53
CA GLN A 71 -4.38 -8.19 8.46
C GLN A 71 -3.40 -9.37 8.51
N SER A 72 -2.81 -9.76 7.37
CA SER A 72 -1.86 -10.87 7.29
C SER A 72 -0.55 -10.58 8.01
N TYR A 73 -0.11 -9.32 8.02
CA TYR A 73 1.14 -8.90 8.68
C TYR A 73 0.94 -8.41 10.11
N LYS A 74 -0.26 -7.95 10.49
CA LYS A 74 -0.59 -7.55 11.88
C LYS A 74 -0.27 -8.62 12.92
N ASN A 75 -0.36 -9.89 12.54
CA ASN A 75 -0.14 -11.04 13.43
C ASN A 75 1.21 -11.76 13.23
N ARG A 76 2.14 -11.20 12.42
CA ARG A 76 3.44 -11.82 12.14
C ARG A 76 4.57 -11.10 12.91
N PRO A 77 5.01 -11.61 14.07
CA PRO A 77 6.12 -11.01 14.80
C PRO A 77 7.43 -11.11 13.99
N GLY A 78 8.15 -10.00 13.84
CA GLY A 78 9.49 -9.94 13.23
C GLY A 78 9.56 -9.56 11.75
N ARG A 79 8.43 -9.41 11.06
CA ARG A 79 8.37 -8.82 9.71
C ARG A 79 7.47 -7.61 9.70
N GLU A 80 8.06 -6.46 9.45
CA GLU A 80 7.34 -5.20 9.45
C GLU A 80 6.94 -4.83 8.02
N LEU A 81 5.64 -4.65 7.82
CA LEU A 81 5.05 -4.24 6.55
C LEU A 81 5.02 -2.72 6.48
N THR A 82 5.54 -2.15 5.40
CA THR A 82 5.37 -0.73 5.08
C THR A 82 4.61 -0.59 3.77
N ILE A 83 3.44 0.01 3.81
CA ILE A 83 2.67 0.35 2.62
C ILE A 83 2.61 1.85 2.51
N THR A 84 3.06 2.40 1.39
CA THR A 84 2.85 3.80 1.03
C THR A 84 1.84 3.87 -0.10
N ILE A 85 0.81 4.69 0.08
CA ILE A 85 -0.22 4.92 -0.94
C ILE A 85 -0.14 6.38 -1.33
N LYS A 86 0.17 6.65 -2.59
CA LYS A 86 0.07 7.98 -3.19
C LYS A 86 -1.19 8.03 -4.04
N TYR A 87 -2.09 8.94 -3.71
CA TYR A 87 -3.31 9.19 -4.47
C TYR A 87 -3.49 10.69 -4.66
N LYS A 88 -3.52 11.12 -5.93
CA LYS A 88 -3.46 12.56 -6.29
C LYS A 88 -2.28 13.23 -5.55
N ASP A 89 -2.57 14.24 -4.75
CA ASP A 89 -1.59 14.99 -3.93
C ASP A 89 -1.50 14.48 -2.48
N LYS A 90 -2.25 13.45 -2.11
CA LYS A 90 -2.26 12.85 -0.77
C LYS A 90 -1.30 11.67 -0.69
N PHE A 91 -0.64 11.55 0.46
CA PHE A 91 0.24 10.43 0.79
C PHE A 91 -0.21 9.79 2.10
N TYR A 92 -0.37 8.47 2.07
CA TYR A 92 -0.70 7.66 3.23
C TYR A 92 0.39 6.62 3.45
N ARG A 93 0.62 6.27 4.71
CA ARG A 93 1.62 5.29 5.12
C ARG A 93 1.07 4.39 6.21
N ILE A 94 1.12 3.09 5.97
CA ILE A 94 0.88 2.02 6.94
C ILE A 94 2.24 1.43 7.28
N LYS A 95 2.65 1.47 8.55
CA LYS A 95 3.93 0.91 9.02
C LYS A 95 3.67 0.04 10.24
N GLY A 96 3.79 -1.28 10.08
CA GLY A 96 3.36 -2.23 11.10
C GLY A 96 1.86 -2.07 11.41
N ASN A 97 1.54 -1.59 12.61
CA ASN A 97 0.18 -1.30 13.06
C ASN A 97 -0.18 0.19 13.04
N GLU A 98 0.77 1.05 12.68
CA GLU A 98 0.56 2.50 12.63
C GLU A 98 0.06 2.91 11.25
N VAL A 99 -1.02 3.69 11.23
CA VAL A 99 -1.59 4.27 10.01
C VAL A 99 -1.39 5.77 10.10
N SER A 100 -0.95 6.40 9.02
CA SER A 100 -0.66 7.83 9.00
C SER A 100 -0.92 8.46 7.63
N LYS A 101 -1.28 9.73 7.63
CA LYS A 101 -1.46 10.58 6.45
C LYS A 101 -0.46 11.73 6.48
N MET A 102 0.09 12.10 5.34
CA MET A 102 0.94 13.27 5.22
C MET A 102 0.07 14.54 5.23
N SER A 103 0.39 15.45 6.15
CA SER A 103 -0.17 16.79 6.23
C SER A 103 0.46 17.73 5.22
N GLU A 104 -0.15 18.89 5.02
CA GLU A 104 0.33 19.93 4.09
C GLU A 104 1.72 20.49 4.47
N ASP A 105 2.08 20.42 5.76
CA ASP A 105 3.40 20.80 6.27
C ASP A 105 4.48 19.71 6.05
N GLY A 106 4.08 18.57 5.49
CA GLY A 106 4.93 17.41 5.24
C GLY A 106 5.12 16.47 6.43
N SER A 107 4.47 16.73 7.57
CA SER A 107 4.46 15.81 8.72
C SER A 107 3.51 14.64 8.53
N TYR A 108 3.73 13.53 9.23
CA TYR A 108 2.78 12.39 9.24
C TYR A 108 1.87 12.50 10.46
N VAL A 109 0.57 12.62 10.23
CA VAL A 109 -0.48 12.64 11.25
C VAL A 109 -1.07 11.23 11.36
N PRO A 110 -1.23 10.67 12.58
CA PRO A 110 -1.83 9.37 12.77
C PRO A 110 -3.29 9.34 12.31
N VAL A 111 -3.70 8.17 11.85
CA VAL A 111 -5.06 7.84 11.41
C VAL A 111 -5.48 6.62 12.23
N ASP A 112 -6.71 6.62 12.75
CA ASP A 112 -7.13 5.59 13.72
C ASP A 112 -7.31 4.22 13.06
N GLU A 113 -7.83 4.21 11.83
CA GLU A 113 -8.07 2.97 11.08
C GLU A 113 -7.56 3.03 9.64
N VAL A 114 -7.09 1.89 9.12
CA VAL A 114 -6.75 1.74 7.69
C VAL A 114 -7.96 2.06 6.80
N ASN A 115 -9.19 1.84 7.29
CA ASN A 115 -10.42 2.16 6.56
C ASN A 115 -10.58 3.65 6.26
N GLU A 116 -10.06 4.53 7.11
CA GLU A 116 -10.19 5.98 6.92
C GLU A 116 -9.40 6.47 5.70
N ILE A 117 -8.30 5.80 5.32
CA ILE A 117 -7.58 6.07 4.07
C ILE A 117 -8.53 5.95 2.88
N PHE A 118 -9.33 4.87 2.87
CA PHE A 118 -10.24 4.58 1.77
C PHE A 118 -11.44 5.52 1.75
N ILE A 119 -11.97 5.88 2.93
CA ILE A 119 -13.04 6.88 3.04
C ILE A 119 -12.57 8.23 2.49
N ASP A 120 -11.35 8.66 2.82
CA ASP A 120 -10.78 9.92 2.31
C ASP A 120 -10.57 9.88 0.78
N MET A 121 -10.19 8.72 0.22
CA MET A 121 -10.09 8.52 -1.23
C MET A 121 -11.46 8.51 -1.92
N GLU A 122 -12.47 7.90 -1.31
CA GLU A 122 -13.85 7.84 -1.83
C GLU A 122 -14.46 9.25 -1.89
N ASN A 123 -14.34 10.03 -0.82
CA ASN A 123 -14.82 11.41 -0.76
C ASN A 123 -14.13 12.33 -1.80
N ASP A 124 -12.84 12.09 -2.07
CA ASP A 124 -12.10 12.83 -3.12
C ASP A 124 -12.47 12.42 -4.55
N SER A 125 -13.16 11.29 -4.72
CA SER A 125 -13.52 10.74 -6.03
C SER A 125 -14.89 11.23 -6.53
N GLU A 126 -15.70 11.85 -5.65
CA GLU A 126 -17.05 12.36 -5.97
C GLU A 126 -17.08 13.76 -6.62
N PHE A 127 -15.97 14.24 -7.20
CA PHE A 127 -15.88 15.53 -7.92
C PHE A 127 -15.33 15.37 -9.34
#